data_AF-A0A183T031-F1
#
_entry.id   AF-A0A183T031-F1
#
_cell.length_a   1.000
_cell.length_b   1.000
_cell.length_c   1.000
_cell.angle_alpha   90.00
_cell.angle_beta   90.00
_cell.angle_gamma   90.00
#
_symmetry.space_group_name_H-M   'P 1'
#
loop_
_entity.id
_entity.type
_entity.pdbx_description
1 polymer ?
#
loop_
_entity_poly.entity_id
_entity_poly.type
_entity_poly.pdbx_seq_one_letter_code
_entity_poly.pdbx_strand_id
1 'polypeptide(L)'
;MDDYEKTSAACVFIRQHTTIRPQVGIICGSGLGNIVDRVANQVVIPYSTIPGFPACTGYSHRMIALPIRVMKMLGAEYLFVTNAAGGMNRTYKPGDMVIIQDHVDFSSLVGLNPLTGPNDER
;
A
#
# COMPACT_ATOMS: atom_id res chain seq x y z
N MET A 1 -15.85 13.14 5.51
CA MET A 1 -14.40 13.13 5.64
C MET A 1 -13.80 12.82 4.29
N ASP A 2 -13.07 13.77 3.71
CA ASP A 2 -12.40 13.58 2.41
C ASP A 2 -11.17 12.64 2.57
N ASP A 3 -10.51 12.29 1.46
CA ASP A 3 -9.34 11.41 1.50
C ASP A 3 -8.15 12.02 2.23
N TYR A 4 -7.98 13.34 2.11
CA TYR A 4 -6.88 14.06 2.74
C TYR A 4 -7.03 14.04 4.26
N GLU A 5 -8.23 14.30 4.77
CA GLU A 5 -8.55 14.25 6.18
C GLU A 5 -8.29 12.84 6.75
N LYS A 6 -8.73 11.78 6.05
CA LYS A 6 -8.45 10.39 6.45
C LYS A 6 -6.95 10.09 6.48
N THR A 7 -6.24 10.51 5.44
CA THR A 7 -4.79 10.33 5.31
C THR A 7 -4.06 11.07 6.44
N SER A 8 -4.45 12.31 6.72
CA SER A 8 -3.89 13.15 7.76
C SER A 8 -4.14 12.58 9.16
N ALA A 9 -5.36 12.13 9.45
CA ALA A 9 -5.70 11.49 10.71
C ALA A 9 -4.85 10.22 10.96
N ALA A 10 -4.69 9.38 9.94
CA ALA A 10 -3.81 8.21 10.02
C ALA A 10 -2.34 8.61 10.24
N CYS A 11 -1.85 9.64 9.55
CA CYS A 11 -0.47 10.12 9.73
C CYS A 11 -0.21 10.69 11.12
N VAL A 12 -1.13 11.50 11.66
CA VAL A 12 -1.04 12.04 13.02
C VAL A 12 -1.00 10.90 14.03
N PHE A 13 -1.87 9.90 13.89
CA PHE A 13 -1.87 8.71 14.74
C PHE A 13 -0.53 7.95 14.67
N ILE A 14 -0.01 7.67 13.48
CA ILE A 14 1.27 6.95 13.31
C ILE A 14 2.43 7.75 13.92
N ARG A 15 2.44 9.08 13.75
CA ARG A 15 3.47 9.98 14.31
C ARG A 15 3.53 9.96 15.84
N GLN A 16 2.44 9.63 16.52
CA GLN A 16 2.44 9.45 17.98
C GLN A 16 3.20 8.20 18.42
N HIS A 17 3.36 7.23 17.52
CA HIS A 17 3.97 5.92 17.81
C HIS A 17 5.41 5.82 17.28
N THR A 18 5.85 6.73 16.41
CA THR A 18 7.21 6.72 15.87
C THR A 18 7.70 8.09 15.40
N THR A 19 8.98 8.35 15.58
CA THR A 19 9.68 9.51 15.02
C THR A 19 10.22 9.25 13.60
N ILE A 20 10.23 7.99 13.16
CA ILE A 20 10.79 7.56 11.87
C ILE A 20 10.09 8.28 10.71
N ARG A 21 10.90 8.77 9.77
CA ARG A 21 10.48 9.38 8.50
C ARG A 21 10.89 8.42 7.37
N PRO A 22 10.01 7.50 6.93
CA PRO A 22 10.41 6.50 5.95
C PRO A 22 10.65 7.17 4.59
N GLN A 23 11.77 6.86 3.93
CA GLN A 23 12.00 7.25 2.54
C GLN A 23 11.45 6.22 1.56
N VAL A 24 11.23 4.99 2.04
CA VAL A 24 10.79 3.84 1.24
C VAL A 24 9.57 3.20 1.92
N GLY A 25 8.48 3.04 1.17
CA GLY A 25 7.36 2.19 1.53
C GLY A 25 7.49 0.81 0.90
N ILE A 26 7.07 -0.24 1.60
CA ILE A 26 7.04 -1.61 1.08
C ILE A 26 5.64 -2.19 1.33
N ILE A 27 4.98 -2.66 0.26
CA ILE A 27 3.74 -3.44 0.34
C ILE A 27 4.10 -4.92 0.14
N CYS A 28 3.88 -5.71 1.19
CA CYS A 28 4.15 -7.14 1.20
C CYS A 28 2.89 -7.90 0.78
N GLY A 29 2.95 -8.60 -0.37
CA GLY A 29 1.89 -9.50 -0.80
C GLY A 29 1.99 -10.89 -0.16
N SER A 30 1.14 -11.81 -0.62
CA SER A 30 1.06 -13.19 -0.11
C SER A 30 2.43 -13.88 -0.07
N GLY A 31 2.79 -14.43 1.08
CA GLY A 31 4.02 -15.22 1.26
C GLY A 31 5.31 -14.41 1.47
N LEU A 32 5.25 -13.07 1.46
CA LEU A 32 6.43 -12.20 1.57
C LEU A 32 6.52 -11.42 2.89
N GLY A 33 5.69 -11.77 3.88
CA GLY A 33 5.69 -11.11 5.20
C GLY A 33 7.02 -11.22 5.95
N ASN A 34 7.78 -12.29 5.73
CA ASN A 34 9.06 -12.54 6.41
C ASN A 34 10.17 -11.52 6.04
N ILE A 35 9.94 -10.66 5.04
CA ILE A 35 10.83 -9.52 4.76
C ILE A 35 10.91 -8.59 5.98
N VAL A 36 9.81 -8.47 6.73
CA VAL A 36 9.72 -7.61 7.90
C VAL A 36 10.69 -8.07 9.00
N ASP A 37 10.93 -9.38 9.17
CA ASP A 37 11.81 -9.93 10.22
C ASP A 37 13.25 -9.42 10.15
N ARG A 38 13.69 -8.90 8.99
CA ARG A 38 15.03 -8.34 8.79
C ARG A 38 15.14 -6.85 9.13
N VAL A 39 14.02 -6.19 9.41
CA VAL A 39 14.00 -4.78 9.77
C VAL A 39 14.45 -4.64 11.23
N ALA A 40 15.50 -3.86 11.48
CA ALA A 40 15.92 -3.52 12.84
C ALA A 40 15.02 -2.43 13.44
N ASN A 41 14.84 -2.43 14.76
CA ASN A 41 14.11 -1.39 15.52
C ASN A 41 12.68 -1.15 15.01
N GLN A 42 11.94 -2.24 14.79
CA GLN A 42 10.58 -2.18 14.26
C GLN A 42 9.62 -1.49 15.24
N VAL A 43 8.78 -0.62 14.69
CA VAL A 43 7.55 -0.16 15.34
C VAL A 43 6.39 -0.85 14.64
N VAL A 44 5.68 -1.71 15.37
CA VAL A 44 4.55 -2.48 14.84
C VAL A 44 3.24 -1.80 15.25
N ILE A 45 2.45 -1.38 14.27
CA ILE A 45 1.15 -0.73 14.48
C ILE A 45 0.07 -1.60 13.81
N PRO A 46 -0.85 -2.21 14.57
CA PRO A 46 -1.91 -3.02 13.99
C PRO A 46 -2.82 -2.18 13.09
N TYR A 47 -3.12 -2.64 11.87
CA TYR A 47 -3.97 -1.92 10.91
C TYR A 47 -5.35 -1.54 11.48
N SER A 48 -5.92 -2.39 12.33
CA SER A 48 -7.20 -2.15 13.01
C SER A 48 -7.19 -0.94 13.97
N THR A 49 -6.02 -0.49 14.39
CA THR A 49 -5.86 0.66 15.28
C THR A 49 -5.67 1.97 14.52
N ILE A 50 -5.35 1.91 13.23
CA ILE A 50 -5.07 3.10 12.42
C ILE A 50 -6.39 3.67 11.90
N PRO A 51 -6.73 4.94 12.21
CA PRO A 51 -7.96 5.56 11.74
C PRO A 51 -8.09 5.52 10.22
N GLY A 52 -9.25 5.07 9.72
CA GLY A 52 -9.55 5.02 8.29
C GLY A 52 -8.92 3.85 7.53
N PHE A 53 -8.05 3.05 8.16
CA PHE A 53 -7.53 1.84 7.52
C PHE A 53 -8.63 0.79 7.38
N PRO A 54 -8.67 0.06 6.25
CA PRO A 54 -9.63 -1.00 6.05
C PRO A 54 -9.34 -2.18 7.01
N ALA A 55 -10.40 -2.85 7.49
CA ALA A 55 -10.26 -4.24 7.98
C ALA A 55 -9.88 -5.16 6.79
N CYS A 56 -9.92 -6.50 6.87
CA CYS A 56 -9.42 -7.34 5.77
C CYS A 56 -10.45 -7.71 4.68
N THR A 57 -11.70 -7.23 4.69
CA THR A 57 -12.72 -7.60 3.69
C THR A 57 -13.63 -6.46 3.19
N GLY A 58 -13.79 -6.31 1.87
CA GLY A 58 -14.91 -5.56 1.25
C GLY A 58 -14.69 -4.07 0.97
N TYR A 59 -13.53 -3.67 0.42
CA TYR A 59 -13.18 -2.25 0.25
C TYR A 59 -13.30 -1.75 -1.19
N SER A 60 -13.61 -0.46 -1.31
CA SER A 60 -13.48 0.25 -2.58
C SER A 60 -12.01 0.39 -2.99
N HIS A 61 -11.76 0.48 -4.30
CA HIS A 61 -10.43 0.71 -4.86
C HIS A 61 -9.77 2.00 -4.32
N ARG A 62 -10.60 3.00 -3.98
CA ARG A 62 -10.14 4.25 -3.36
C ARG A 62 -9.60 4.02 -1.94
N MET A 63 -10.24 3.14 -1.15
CA MET A 63 -9.82 2.81 0.22
C MET A 63 -8.55 1.95 0.26
N ILE A 64 -8.39 0.99 -0.66
CA ILE A 64 -7.17 0.15 -0.71
C ILE A 64 -5.90 0.97 -1.02
N ALA A 65 -6.04 2.13 -1.68
CA ALA A 65 -4.92 3.03 -1.98
C ALA A 65 -4.58 3.99 -0.82
N LEU A 66 -5.36 4.01 0.27
CA LEU A 66 -5.12 4.90 1.41
C LEU A 66 -3.75 4.70 2.07
N PRO A 67 -3.24 3.46 2.30
CA PRO A 67 -1.91 3.26 2.88
C PRO A 67 -0.80 3.89 2.04
N ILE A 68 -0.94 3.92 0.71
CA ILE A 68 0.04 4.56 -0.19
C ILE A 68 0.06 6.07 0.03
N ARG A 69 -1.12 6.71 0.12
CA ARG A 69 -1.24 8.14 0.43
C ARG A 69 -0.62 8.47 1.79
N VAL A 70 -0.84 7.61 2.79
CA VAL A 70 -0.25 7.73 4.13
C VAL A 70 1.27 7.59 4.08
N MET A 71 1.80 6.59 3.37
CA MET A 71 3.26 6.45 3.18
C MET A 71 3.87 7.71 2.57
N LYS A 72 3.24 8.26 1.51
CA LYS A 72 3.67 9.50 0.87
C LYS A 72 3.69 10.68 1.85
N MET A 73 2.61 10.88 2.60
CA MET A 73 2.49 11.97 3.59
C MET A 73 3.45 11.78 4.79
N LEU A 74 3.83 10.54 5.11
CA LEU A 74 4.85 10.25 6.11
C LEU A 74 6.28 10.52 5.63
N GLY A 75 6.49 10.70 4.33
CA GLY A 75 7.77 11.06 3.72
C GLY A 75 8.31 10.06 2.68
N ALA A 76 7.59 8.99 2.37
CA ALA A 76 8.09 8.00 1.41
C ALA A 76 8.18 8.60 0.00
N GLU A 77 9.34 8.41 -0.62
CA GLU A 77 9.63 8.82 -2.00
C GLU A 77 9.55 7.62 -2.95
N TYR A 78 9.88 6.44 -2.45
CA TYR A 78 9.87 5.19 -3.20
C TYR A 78 8.84 4.22 -2.65
N LEU A 79 8.23 3.45 -3.54
CA LEU A 79 7.30 2.38 -3.19
C LEU A 79 7.74 1.09 -3.85
N PHE A 80 8.03 0.07 -3.04
CA PHE A 80 8.19 -1.31 -3.51
C PHE A 80 6.86 -2.05 -3.30
N VAL A 81 6.35 -2.63 -4.37
CA VAL A 81 5.16 -3.48 -4.32
C VAL A 81 5.56 -4.90 -4.66
N THR A 82 5.18 -5.84 -3.80
CA THR A 82 5.45 -7.26 -3.99
C THR A 82 4.14 -8.03 -3.96
N ASN A 83 4.03 -9.07 -4.79
CA ASN A 83 2.86 -9.94 -4.81
C ASN A 83 3.25 -11.34 -5.29
N ALA A 84 2.36 -12.31 -5.02
CA ALA A 84 2.38 -13.60 -5.69
C ALA A 84 1.37 -13.57 -6.84
N ALA A 85 1.80 -14.01 -8.02
CA ALA A 85 0.98 -14.05 -9.22
C ALA A 85 1.04 -15.42 -9.91
N GLY A 86 -0.01 -15.78 -10.63
CA GLY A 86 0.00 -16.91 -11.55
C GLY A 86 0.72 -16.54 -12.85
N GLY A 87 1.74 -17.33 -13.23
CA GLY A 87 2.46 -17.13 -14.48
C GLY A 87 1.65 -17.60 -15.68
N MET A 88 1.26 -16.68 -16.57
CA MET A 88 0.64 -17.03 -17.86
C MET A 88 1.67 -17.33 -18.95
N ASN A 89 2.89 -16.81 -18.81
CA ASN A 89 3.98 -17.14 -19.72
C ASN A 89 4.41 -18.60 -19.48
N ARG A 90 4.36 -19.42 -20.54
CA ARG A 90 4.66 -20.86 -20.50
C ARG A 90 6.11 -21.17 -20.11
N THR A 91 7.00 -20.19 -20.18
CA THR A 91 8.40 -20.38 -19.78
C THR A 91 8.62 -20.18 -18.28
N TYR A 92 7.69 -19.55 -17.57
CA TYR A 92 7.82 -19.31 -16.13
C TYR A 92 7.60 -20.59 -15.34
N LYS A 93 8.28 -20.68 -14.21
CA LYS A 93 8.17 -21.78 -13.25
C LYS A 93 7.79 -21.23 -11.88
N PRO A 94 7.09 -22.03 -11.05
CA PRO A 94 6.87 -21.66 -9.65
C PRO A 94 8.20 -21.36 -8.95
N GLY A 95 8.28 -20.20 -8.30
CA GLY A 95 9.49 -19.69 -7.64
C GLY A 95 10.28 -18.69 -8.46
N ASP A 96 9.97 -18.49 -9.74
CA ASP A 96 10.62 -17.44 -10.54
C ASP A 96 10.26 -16.04 -10.03
N MET A 97 11.26 -15.17 -9.95
CA MET A 97 11.06 -13.75 -9.69
C MET A 97 10.82 -13.01 -11.01
N VAL A 98 9.68 -12.33 -11.11
CA VAL A 98 9.30 -11.55 -12.29
C VAL A 98 9.32 -10.07 -11.93
N ILE A 99 10.11 -9.28 -12.66
CA ILE A 99 10.11 -7.83 -12.54
C ILE A 99 8.94 -7.26 -13.34
N ILE A 100 8.07 -6.49 -12.68
CA ILE A 100 6.95 -5.82 -13.33
C ILE A 100 7.49 -4.61 -14.07
N GLN A 101 7.58 -4.72 -15.39
CA GLN A 101 7.95 -3.60 -16.26
C GLN A 101 6.73 -2.72 -16.59
N ASP A 102 5.56 -3.33 -16.71
CA ASP A 102 4.30 -2.67 -17.04
C ASP A 102 3.10 -3.49 -16.51
N HIS A 103 1.90 -2.92 -16.53
CA HIS A 103 0.68 -3.57 -16.06
C HIS A 103 -0.55 -3.24 -16.93
N VAL A 104 -1.55 -4.14 -16.89
CA VAL A 104 -2.88 -3.90 -17.47
C VAL A 104 -3.90 -3.89 -16.33
N ASP A 105 -4.54 -2.75 -16.10
CA ASP A 105 -5.52 -2.57 -15.03
C ASP A 105 -6.96 -2.69 -15.55
N PHE A 106 -7.48 -3.92 -15.52
CA PHE A 106 -8.86 -4.21 -15.92
C PHE A 106 -9.91 -3.54 -15.01
N SER A 107 -9.61 -3.32 -13.73
CA SER A 107 -10.53 -2.65 -12.80
C SER A 107 -10.74 -1.19 -13.21
N SER A 108 -9.66 -0.49 -13.53
CA SER A 108 -9.75 0.89 -14.01
C SER A 108 -10.49 1.02 -15.34
N LEU A 109 -10.34 0.05 -16.25
CA LEU A 109 -11.05 0.03 -17.53
C LEU A 109 -12.59 -0.04 -17.37
N VAL A 110 -13.08 -0.56 -16.24
CA VAL A 110 -14.52 -0.61 -15.92
C VAL A 110 -14.94 0.46 -14.90
N GLY A 111 -14.13 1.50 -14.72
CA GLY A 111 -14.45 2.67 -13.88
C GLY A 111 -14.09 2.53 -12.39
N LEU A 112 -13.46 1.42 -11.99
CA LEU A 112 -13.05 1.17 -10.61
C LEU A 112 -11.62 1.66 -10.32
N ASN A 113 -11.27 2.84 -10.81
CA ASN A 113 -9.96 3.44 -10.59
C ASN A 113 -9.85 4.06 -9.17
N PRO A 114 -8.72 3.90 -8.44
CA PRO A 114 -8.51 4.49 -7.11
C PRO A 114 -8.49 6.02 -7.07
N LEU A 115 -8.37 6.67 -8.23
CA LEU A 115 -8.39 8.13 -8.43
C LEU A 115 -9.76 8.66 -8.85
N THR A 116 -10.77 7.78 -9.02
CA THR A 116 -12.14 8.22 -9.32
C THR A 116 -12.68 9.10 -8.17
N GLY A 117 -13.07 10.33 -8.50
CA GLY A 117 -13.63 11.31 -7.56
C GLY A 117 -12.95 12.68 -7.68
N PRO A 118 -13.23 13.61 -6.75
CA PRO A 118 -12.55 14.91 -6.72
C PRO A 118 -11.04 14.74 -6.50
N ASN A 119 -10.25 15.48 -7.27
CA ASN A 119 -8.81 15.62 -7.07
C ASN A 119 -8.53 16.63 -5.96
N ASP A 120 -7.51 16.36 -5.16
CA ASP A 120 -7.00 17.29 -4.15
C ASP A 120 -5.60 17.72 -4.58
N GLU A 121 -5.41 19.02 -4.79
CA GLU A 121 -4.15 19.61 -5.30
C GLU A 121 -3.10 19.83 -4.19
N ARG A 122 -3.46 19.60 -2.92
CA ARG A 122 -2.59 19.84 -1.75
C ARG A 122 -1.47 18.81 -1.60
#